data_AF-A0A7S0CGQ3-F1
#
_entry.id   AF-A0A7S0CGQ3-F1
#
_cell.length_a   1.000
_cell.length_b   1.000
_cell.length_c   1.000
_cell.angle_alpha   90.00
_cell.angle_beta   90.00
_cell.angle_gamma   90.00
#
_symmetry.space_group_name_H-M   'P 1'
#
loop_
_entity.id
_entity.type
_entity.pdbx_description
1 polymer ?
#
loop_
_entity_poly.entity_id
_entity_poly.type
_entity_poly.pdbx_seq_one_letter_code
_entity_poly.pdbx_strand_id
1 'polypeptide(L)'
;GTAAKSGFTSKTGNDAESPVWTRLYSSPPNVAPNNPFAQLDIDTVLASLDVDRMVMGHTPQRHINAALQNKVWRIDTGSSKGMGFGPVEVLEITSDAHGKETVSILK
;
A
#
# COMPACT_ATOMS: atom_id res chain seq x y z
N GLY A 1 5.96 -8.33 -44.03
CA GLY A 1 5.80 -7.33 -42.97
C GLY A 1 5.73 -8.05 -41.64
N THR A 2 6.83 -8.08 -40.91
CA THR A 2 6.99 -8.83 -39.65
C THR A 2 6.64 -7.89 -38.50
N ALA A 3 5.50 -8.13 -37.84
CA ALA A 3 5.15 -7.43 -36.61
C ALA A 3 6.03 -7.94 -35.47
N ALA A 4 6.87 -7.05 -34.93
CA ALA A 4 7.67 -7.30 -33.75
C ALA A 4 6.74 -7.44 -32.53
N LYS A 5 6.72 -8.63 -31.92
CA LYS A 5 6.21 -8.80 -30.55
C LYS A 5 7.27 -8.18 -29.63
N SER A 6 7.06 -6.98 -29.11
CA SER A 6 7.88 -6.43 -28.04
C SER A 6 7.54 -7.17 -26.75
N GLY A 7 8.20 -8.32 -26.55
CA GLY A 7 8.22 -9.02 -25.27
C GLY A 7 8.95 -8.16 -24.24
N PHE A 8 8.21 -7.58 -23.31
CA PHE A 8 8.79 -7.10 -22.06
C PHE A 8 9.23 -8.32 -21.26
N THR A 9 10.53 -8.62 -21.29
CA THR A 9 11.12 -9.69 -20.49
C THR A 9 11.36 -9.16 -19.09
N SER A 10 10.40 -9.39 -18.20
CA SER A 10 10.61 -9.25 -16.75
C SER A 10 11.66 -10.27 -16.33
N LYS A 11 12.86 -9.79 -16.01
CA LYS A 11 13.85 -10.59 -15.29
C LYS A 11 13.46 -10.60 -13.81
N THR A 12 13.27 -11.81 -13.30
CA THR A 12 13.52 -12.29 -11.91
C THR A 12 12.48 -11.98 -10.84
N GLY A 13 11.70 -13.01 -10.45
CA GLY A 13 10.93 -13.12 -9.20
C GLY A 13 9.74 -12.18 -9.12
N ASN A 14 8.51 -12.69 -9.26
CA ASN A 14 7.33 -11.86 -9.48
C ASN A 14 6.79 -11.22 -8.18
N ASP A 15 7.63 -10.45 -7.49
CA ASP A 15 7.28 -9.74 -6.27
C ASP A 15 6.07 -8.82 -6.50
N ALA A 16 5.96 -8.22 -7.69
CA ALA A 16 4.82 -7.40 -8.09
C ALA A 16 3.48 -8.16 -8.16
N GLU A 17 3.52 -9.46 -8.45
CA GLU A 17 2.33 -10.33 -8.55
C GLU A 17 2.01 -11.09 -7.26
N SER A 18 2.86 -10.98 -6.24
CA SER A 18 2.61 -11.62 -4.95
C SER A 18 1.91 -10.63 -3.99
N PRO A 19 0.78 -11.01 -3.36
CA PRO A 19 0.15 -10.16 -2.34
C PRO A 19 1.05 -9.95 -1.10
N VAL A 20 2.06 -10.80 -0.89
CA VAL A 20 2.98 -10.72 0.24
C VAL A 20 4.19 -9.83 -0.06
N TRP A 21 4.70 -9.85 -1.29
CA TRP A 21 5.96 -9.19 -1.66
C TRP A 21 5.76 -7.91 -2.47
N THR A 22 4.54 -7.65 -2.96
CA THR A 22 4.28 -6.49 -3.81
C THR A 22 4.47 -5.19 -3.03
N ARG A 23 5.08 -4.21 -3.71
CA ARG A 23 5.31 -2.86 -3.19
C ARG A 23 4.60 -1.79 -4.04
N LEU A 24 3.70 -2.22 -4.93
CA LEU A 24 3.05 -1.37 -5.94
C LEU A 24 2.42 -0.10 -5.36
N TYR A 25 1.84 -0.21 -4.17
CA TYR A 25 1.12 0.87 -3.51
C TYR A 25 1.90 1.55 -2.37
N SER A 26 3.11 1.09 -2.06
CA SER A 26 3.86 1.53 -0.87
C SER A 26 5.28 2.04 -1.15
N SER A 27 5.80 1.81 -2.36
CA SER A 27 7.12 2.30 -2.79
C SER A 27 7.00 3.52 -3.72
N PRO A 28 7.81 4.57 -3.53
CA PRO A 28 8.84 4.73 -2.52
C PRO A 28 8.26 5.06 -1.13
N PRO A 29 9.01 4.82 -0.04
CA PRO A 29 8.59 5.20 1.32
C PRO A 29 8.29 6.70 1.45
N ASN A 30 7.23 7.03 2.19
CA ASN A 30 6.86 8.38 2.64
C ASN A 30 6.51 9.39 1.54
N VAL A 31 6.40 8.96 0.29
CA VAL A 31 5.99 9.78 -0.85
C VAL A 31 4.89 9.07 -1.63
N ALA A 32 4.36 9.71 -2.67
CA ALA A 32 3.38 9.07 -3.56
C ALA A 32 4.03 7.85 -4.26
N PRO A 33 3.27 6.74 -4.46
CA PRO A 33 3.80 5.58 -5.16
C PRO A 33 4.33 5.92 -6.56
N ASN A 34 5.39 5.23 -6.98
CA ASN A 34 6.07 5.52 -8.25
C ASN A 34 5.28 5.05 -9.49
N ASN A 35 4.38 4.08 -9.34
CA ASN A 35 3.54 3.61 -10.43
C ASN A 35 2.47 4.66 -10.75
N PRO A 36 2.48 5.28 -11.94
CA PRO A 36 1.48 6.29 -12.32
C PRO A 36 0.05 5.73 -12.42
N PHE A 37 -0.10 4.41 -12.54
CA PHE A 37 -1.40 3.73 -12.59
C PHE A 37 -1.89 3.26 -11.21
N ALA A 38 -1.11 3.44 -10.14
CA ALA A 38 -1.43 2.91 -8.82
C ALA A 38 -2.81 3.35 -8.30
N GLN A 39 -3.24 4.58 -8.60
CA GLN A 39 -4.58 5.07 -8.23
C GLN A 39 -5.69 4.31 -8.96
N LEU A 40 -5.56 4.12 -10.27
CA LEU A 40 -6.56 3.38 -11.06
C LEU A 40 -6.63 1.91 -10.63
N ASP A 41 -5.47 1.32 -10.37
CA ASP A 41 -5.36 -0.07 -9.94
C ASP A 41 -6.06 -0.27 -8.58
N ILE A 42 -5.77 0.58 -7.59
CA ILE A 42 -6.42 0.44 -6.27
C ILE A 42 -7.92 0.70 -6.35
N ASP A 43 -8.37 1.67 -7.15
CA ASP A 43 -9.79 1.96 -7.34
C ASP A 43 -10.54 0.74 -7.89
N THR A 44 -9.93 0.05 -8.86
CA THR A 44 -10.49 -1.16 -9.47
C THR A 44 -10.57 -2.31 -8.45
N VAL A 45 -9.48 -2.53 -7.69
CA VAL A 45 -9.42 -3.60 -6.69
C VAL A 45 -10.47 -3.39 -5.59
N LEU A 46 -10.53 -2.19 -5.01
CA LEU A 46 -11.46 -1.88 -3.92
C LEU A 46 -12.92 -2.01 -4.37
N ALA A 47 -13.26 -1.51 -5.56
CA ALA A 47 -14.59 -1.68 -6.13
C ALA A 47 -14.95 -3.15 -6.38
N SER A 48 -14.00 -3.97 -6.83
CA SER A 48 -14.25 -5.40 -7.07
C SER A 48 -14.49 -6.22 -5.80
N LEU A 49 -13.98 -5.76 -4.67
CA LEU A 49 -14.07 -6.42 -3.36
C LEU A 49 -15.14 -5.80 -2.45
N ASP A 50 -15.77 -4.69 -2.86
CA ASP A 50 -16.74 -3.92 -2.07
C ASP A 50 -16.17 -3.48 -0.70
N VAL A 51 -14.98 -2.87 -0.71
CA VAL A 51 -14.29 -2.38 0.50
C VAL A 51 -13.72 -0.98 0.30
N ASP A 52 -13.53 -0.24 1.40
CA ASP A 52 -13.13 1.18 1.32
C ASP A 52 -11.62 1.42 1.14
N ARG A 53 -10.78 0.50 1.63
CA ARG A 53 -9.33 0.70 1.68
C ARG A 53 -8.53 -0.59 1.84
N MET A 54 -7.27 -0.50 1.47
CA MET A 54 -6.26 -1.52 1.70
C MET A 54 -5.28 -1.08 2.80
N VAL A 55 -5.07 -1.93 3.80
CA VAL A 55 -4.07 -1.72 4.87
C VAL A 55 -2.91 -2.69 4.62
N MET A 56 -1.67 -2.18 4.63
CA MET A 56 -0.50 -2.97 4.24
C MET A 56 0.78 -2.58 4.99
N GLY A 57 1.69 -3.54 5.10
CA GLY A 57 3.04 -3.34 5.62
C GLY A 57 4.11 -3.50 4.54
N HIS A 58 5.18 -4.23 4.88
CA HIS A 58 6.27 -4.69 4.01
C HIS A 58 7.24 -3.60 3.50
N THR A 59 6.75 -2.39 3.23
CA THR A 59 7.58 -1.21 2.93
C THR A 59 7.62 -0.29 4.15
N PRO A 60 8.72 -0.28 4.92
CA PRO A 60 8.86 0.60 6.07
C PRO A 60 8.66 2.07 5.72
N GLN A 61 7.85 2.75 6.54
CA GLN A 61 7.59 4.18 6.52
C GLN A 61 8.20 4.83 7.76
N ARG A 62 8.39 6.15 7.75
CA ARG A 62 8.82 6.90 8.95
C ARG A 62 7.73 6.93 10.02
N HIS A 63 6.49 7.07 9.56
CA HIS A 63 5.25 7.03 10.35
C HIS A 63 4.17 6.34 9.52
N ILE A 64 3.17 5.77 10.19
CA ILE A 64 1.93 5.34 9.57
C ILE A 64 1.37 6.50 8.75
N ASN A 65 0.98 6.23 7.52
CA ASN A 65 0.43 7.27 6.66
C ASN A 65 -0.47 6.67 5.59
N ALA A 66 -1.29 7.53 5.00
CA ALA A 66 -2.19 7.19 3.92
C ALA A 66 -1.65 7.67 2.56
N ALA A 67 -2.00 6.96 1.50
CA ALA A 67 -1.69 7.30 0.11
C ALA A 67 -2.92 7.04 -0.78
N LEU A 68 -2.82 7.48 -2.04
CA LEU A 68 -3.84 7.22 -3.07
C LEU A 68 -5.25 7.63 -2.62
N GLN A 69 -5.37 8.88 -2.15
CA GLN A 69 -6.64 9.46 -1.65
C GLN A 69 -7.24 8.68 -0.46
N ASN A 70 -6.40 8.30 0.50
CA ASN A 70 -6.77 7.54 1.71
C ASN A 70 -7.27 6.10 1.46
N LYS A 71 -7.11 5.58 0.24
CA LYS A 71 -7.47 4.21 -0.14
C LYS A 71 -6.41 3.20 0.23
N VAL A 72 -5.18 3.64 0.52
CA VAL A 72 -4.08 2.79 0.96
C VAL A 72 -3.47 3.32 2.26
N TRP A 73 -3.38 2.44 3.26
CA TRP A 73 -2.78 2.71 4.56
C TRP A 73 -1.50 1.90 4.74
N ARG A 74 -0.38 2.59 4.88
CA ARG A 74 0.97 2.01 5.01
C ARG A 74 1.34 2.00 6.48
N ILE A 75 1.27 0.83 7.13
CA ILE A 75 1.34 0.70 8.60
C ILE A 75 2.67 0.16 9.13
N ASP A 76 3.56 -0.31 8.25
CA ASP A 76 4.88 -0.77 8.67
C ASP A 76 5.79 0.44 8.91
N THR A 77 6.14 0.69 10.18
CA THR A 77 7.05 1.76 10.58
C THR A 77 8.50 1.31 10.69
N GLY A 78 8.82 0.02 10.43
CA GLY A 78 10.15 -0.53 10.64
C GLY A 78 10.55 -0.58 12.12
N SER A 79 9.60 -0.87 13.02
CA SER A 79 9.80 -0.87 14.48
C SER A 79 10.81 -1.90 14.98
N SER A 80 11.13 -2.91 14.18
CA SER A 80 12.14 -3.90 14.55
C SER A 80 13.55 -3.30 14.57
N LYS A 81 14.37 -3.83 15.49
CA LYS A 81 15.81 -3.51 15.61
C LYS A 81 16.59 -3.72 14.31
N GLY A 82 16.19 -4.69 13.49
CA GLY A 82 16.85 -5.00 12.22
C GLY A 82 16.52 -4.06 11.06
N MET A 83 15.47 -3.24 11.18
CA MET A 83 14.97 -2.40 10.08
C MET A 83 15.24 -0.91 10.28
N GLY A 84 15.13 -0.40 11.51
CA GLY A 84 15.38 1.02 11.75
C GLY A 84 14.96 1.57 13.10
N PHE A 85 14.44 0.74 14.02
CA PHE A 85 13.89 1.21 15.30
C PHE A 85 12.82 2.30 15.11
N GLY A 86 11.98 2.16 14.09
CA GLY A 86 10.88 3.10 13.86
C GLY A 86 9.90 3.13 15.04
N PRO A 87 9.08 4.19 15.13
CA PRO A 87 8.14 4.35 16.24
C PRO A 87 7.10 3.22 16.25
N VAL A 88 6.65 2.84 17.44
CA VAL A 88 5.46 2.00 17.60
C VAL A 88 4.24 2.91 17.41
N GLU A 89 3.44 2.63 16.39
CA GLU A 89 2.22 3.38 16.09
C GLU A 89 1.10 2.39 15.78
N VAL A 90 -0.15 2.79 16.01
CA VAL A 90 -1.34 1.97 15.75
C VAL A 90 -2.28 2.72 14.84
N LEU A 91 -2.69 2.08 13.74
CA LEU A 91 -3.83 2.52 12.95
C LEU A 91 -5.11 2.02 13.63
N GLU A 92 -5.90 2.94 14.16
CA GLU A 92 -7.19 2.63 14.77
C GLU A 92 -8.30 3.01 13.79
N ILE A 93 -9.21 2.05 13.55
CA ILE A 93 -10.41 2.23 12.74
C ILE A 93 -11.60 1.85 13.61
N THR A 94 -12.42 2.83 13.97
CA THR A 94 -13.62 2.64 14.80
C THR A 94 -14.86 3.10 14.05
N SER A 95 -16.03 2.58 14.42
CA SER A 95 -17.32 3.05 13.93
C SER A 95 -18.22 3.39 15.11
N ASP A 96 -19.00 4.46 15.00
CA ASP A 96 -20.00 4.81 16.01
C ASP A 96 -21.31 4.01 15.85
N ALA A 97 -22.29 4.27 16.73
CA ALA A 97 -23.59 3.60 16.69
C ALA A 97 -24.41 3.89 15.40
N HIS A 98 -24.00 4.88 14.61
CA HIS A 98 -24.63 5.26 13.35
C HIS A 98 -23.83 4.77 12.12
N GLY A 99 -22.78 3.97 12.33
CA GLY A 99 -21.95 3.46 11.26
C GLY A 99 -20.92 4.47 10.74
N LYS A 100 -20.78 5.65 11.37
CA LYS A 100 -19.79 6.63 10.95
C LYS A 100 -18.40 6.16 11.37
N GLU A 101 -17.56 5.89 10.38
CA GLU A 101 -16.18 5.49 10.59
C GLU A 101 -15.30 6.69 11.02
N THR A 102 -14.36 6.44 11.92
CA THR A 102 -13.26 7.33 12.28
C THR A 102 -11.95 6.56 12.15
N VAL A 103 -10.96 7.19 11.51
CA VAL A 103 -9.60 6.65 11.41
C VAL A 103 -8.63 7.56 12.14
N SER A 104 -7.85 6.97 13.04
CA SER A 104 -6.88 7.68 13.88
C SER A 104 -5.54 6.95 13.89
N ILE A 105 -4.47 7.68 14.20
CA ILE A 105 -3.14 7.11 14.46
C ILE A 105 -2.82 7.34 15.93
N LEU A 106 -2.69 6.27 16.70
CA LEU A 106 -2.25 6.30 18.09
C LEU A 106 -0.73 6.16 18.15
N LYS A 107 -0.10 6.90 19.08
CA LYS A 107 1.36 6.99 19.27
C LYS A 107 1.75 6.62 20.68
#